data_AF-A0A285GIW5-F1
#
_entry.id   AF-A0A285GIW5-F1
#
_cell.length_a   1.000
_cell.length_b   1.000
_cell.length_c   1.000
_cell.angle_alpha   90.00
_cell.angle_beta   90.00
_cell.angle_gamma   90.00
#
_symmetry.space_group_name_H-M   'P 1'
#
loop_
_entity.id
_entity.type
_entity.pdbx_description
1 polymer ?
#
loop_
_entity_poly.entity_id
_entity_poly.type
_entity_poly.pdbx_seq_one_letter_code
_entity_poly.pdbx_strand_id
1 'polypeptide(L)' 'MAVPNRATLIVLKLKAIWDRNNRISQRKSYGIEWESGKLAKDYADILALIDPNNGGNDVEISVLGKF' A
#
# COMPACT_ATOMS: atom_id res chain seq x y z
N MET A 1 18.12 -4.66 -9.60
CA MET A 1 17.29 -4.78 -8.37
C MET A 1 15.97 -5.39 -8.80
N ALA A 2 15.54 -6.51 -8.19
CA ALA A 2 14.29 -7.15 -8.59
C ALA A 2 13.10 -6.28 -8.16
N VAL A 3 12.16 -6.03 -9.07
CA VAL A 3 10.90 -5.33 -8.75
C VAL A 3 10.00 -6.32 -8.00
N PRO A 4 9.44 -5.97 -6.83
CA PRO A 4 8.52 -6.85 -6.11
C PRO A 4 7.29 -7.15 -6.96
N ASN A 5 6.75 -8.37 -6.83
CA ASN A 5 5.49 -8.72 -7.49
C ASN A 5 4.31 -7.89 -6.94
N ARG A 6 3.21 -7.89 -7.69
CA ARG A 6 2.03 -7.07 -7.39
C ARG A 6 1.42 -7.37 -6.02
N ALA A 7 1.30 -8.64 -5.64
CA ALA A 7 0.80 -9.03 -4.32
C ALA A 7 1.68 -8.48 -3.19
N THR A 8 3.00 -8.54 -3.35
CA THR A 8 3.97 -7.95 -2.41
C THR A 8 3.81 -6.43 -2.33
N LEU A 9 3.66 -5.75 -3.46
CA LEU A 9 3.43 -4.29 -3.48
C LEU A 9 2.13 -3.92 -2.76
N ILE A 10 1.05 -4.67 -2.95
CA ILE A 10 -0.22 -4.47 -2.25
C ILE A 10 0.00 -4.57 -0.73
N VAL A 11 0.65 -5.63 -0.24
CA VAL A 11 0.91 -5.80 1.20
C VAL A 11 1.77 -4.66 1.75
N LEU A 12 2.82 -4.26 1.04
CA LEU A 12 3.67 -3.15 1.45
C LEU A 12 2.88 -1.84 1.53
N LYS A 13 1.97 -1.58 0.58
CA LYS A 13 1.09 -0.41 0.59
C LYS A 13 0.10 -0.44 1.74
N LEU A 14 -0.52 -1.59 2.01
CA LEU A 14 -1.42 -1.78 3.16
C LEU A 14 -0.70 -1.52 4.49
N LYS A 15 0.52 -2.04 4.66
CA LYS A 15 1.33 -1.75 5.84
C LYS A 15 1.66 -0.26 5.97
N ALA A 16 2.01 0.39 4.86
CA ALA A 16 2.31 1.83 4.85
C ALA A 16 1.08 2.67 5.23
N ILE A 17 -0.11 2.32 4.72
CA ILE A 17 -1.39 2.94 5.11
C ILE A 17 -1.61 2.80 6.61
N TRP A 18 -1.46 1.58 7.16
CA TRP A 18 -1.63 1.34 8.60
C TRP A 18 -0.66 2.21 9.42
N ASP A 19 0.61 2.25 9.03
CA ASP A 19 1.65 3.01 9.74
C ASP A 19 1.37 4.51 9.74
N ARG A 20 0.93 5.05 8.60
CA ARG A 20 0.58 6.46 8.46
C ARG A 20 -0.64 6.81 9.29
N ASN A 21 -1.70 6.01 9.21
CA ASN A 21 -2.90 6.19 10.03
C ASN A 21 -2.56 6.13 11.54
N ASN A 22 -1.70 5.20 11.95
CA ASN A 22 -1.24 5.13 13.33
C ASN A 22 -0.49 6.40 13.76
N ARG A 23 0.45 6.90 12.95
CA ARG A 23 1.18 8.14 13.26
C ARG A 23 0.28 9.37 13.29
N ILE A 24 -0.66 9.49 12.34
CA ILE A 24 -1.61 10.61 12.26
C ILE A 24 -2.54 10.59 13.48
N SER A 25 -3.19 9.46 13.77
CA SER A 25 -4.14 9.32 14.89
C SER A 25 -3.48 9.60 16.25
N GLN A 26 -2.24 9.15 16.44
CA GLN A 26 -1.50 9.37 17.69
C GLN A 26 -0.77 10.73 17.74
N ARG A 27 -0.91 11.58 16.70
CA ARG A 27 -0.17 12.85 16.55
C ARG A 27 1.35 12.70 16.75
N LYS A 28 1.91 11.57 16.30
CA LYS A 28 3.34 11.23 16.44
C LYS A 28 4.20 11.68 15.26
N SER A 29 3.62 12.37 14.28
CA SER A 29 4.35 12.90 13.13
C SER A 29 4.43 14.42 13.18
N TYR A 30 5.62 14.96 12.91
CA TYR A 30 5.86 16.40 12.79
C TYR A 30 5.25 17.00 11.51
N GLY A 31 4.88 16.17 10.53
CA GLY A 31 4.35 16.59 9.24
C GLY A 31 3.00 15.94 8.92
N ILE A 32 1.96 16.23 9.71
CA ILE A 32 0.64 15.62 9.55
C ILE A 32 0.06 15.84 8.15
N GLU A 33 0.24 17.03 7.58
CA GLU A 33 -0.22 17.33 6.22
C GLU A 33 0.48 16.47 5.17
N TRP A 34 1.80 16.31 5.29
CA TRP A 34 2.59 15.44 4.42
C TRP A 34 2.18 13.96 4.57
N GLU A 35 1.98 13.48 5.79
CA GLU A 35 1.51 12.11 6.04
C GLU A 35 0.12 11.89 5.43
N SER A 36 -0.79 12.85 5.58
CA SER A 36 -2.14 12.80 4.99
C SER A 36 -2.09 12.78 3.46
N GLY A 37 -1.23 13.60 2.86
CA GLY A 37 -1.01 13.59 1.42
C GLY A 37 -0.40 12.27 0.92
N LYS A 38 0.50 11.66 1.70
CA LYS A 38 1.06 10.33 1.37
C LYS A 38 0.03 9.23 1.53
N LEU A 39 -0.81 9.30 2.55
CA LEU A 39 -1.90 8.36 2.78
C LEU A 39 -2.89 8.35 1.59
N ALA A 40 -3.27 9.53 1.08
CA ALA A 40 -4.10 9.64 -0.12
C ALA A 40 -3.43 8.97 -1.35
N LYS A 41 -2.10 9.14 -1.50
CA LYS A 41 -1.33 8.48 -2.55
C LYS A 41 -1.29 6.96 -2.40
N ASP A 42 -1.11 6.43 -1.19
CA ASP A 42 -1.11 4.98 -1.00
C ASP A 42 -2.47 4.35 -1.33
N TYR A 43 -3.58 5.03 -1.03
CA TYR A 43 -4.90 4.57 -1.44
C TYR A 43 -5.04 4.55 -2.97
N ALA A 44 -4.57 5.59 -3.66
CA ALA A 44 -4.55 5.62 -5.12
C ALA A 44 -3.66 4.51 -5.71
N ASP A 45 -2.51 4.24 -5.09
CA ASP A 45 -1.61 3.16 -5.51
C ASP A 45 -2.27 1.78 -5.33
N ILE A 46 -3.01 1.54 -4.25
CA ILE A 46 -3.79 0.30 -4.08
C ILE A 46 -4.82 0.15 -5.21
N LEU A 47 -5.58 1.21 -5.51
CA LEU A 47 -6.57 1.19 -6.59
C LEU A 47 -5.91 0.86 -7.94
N ALA A 48 -4.76 1.46 -8.24
CA ALA A 48 -4.01 1.17 -9.46
C ALA A 48 -3.48 -0.27 -9.49
N LEU A 49 -3.06 -0.82 -8.34
CA LEU A 49 -2.56 -2.19 -8.25
C LEU A 49 -3.67 -3.25 -8.40
N ILE A 50 -4.92 -2.93 -8.11
CA ILE A 50 -6.05 -3.87 -8.23
C ILE A 50 -6.96 -3.59 -9.44
N ASP A 51 -6.64 -2.58 -10.25
CA ASP A 51 -7.43 -2.25 -11.44
C ASP A 51 -7.40 -3.41 -12.45
N PRO A 52 -8.55 -4.05 -12.76
CA PRO A 52 -8.63 -5.17 -13.69
C PRO A 52 -8.10 -4.83 -15.09
N ASN A 53 -8.19 -3.57 -15.51
CA ASN A 53 -7.73 -3.12 -16.82
C ASN A 53 -6.20 -2.89 -16.86
N ASN A 54 -5.56 -2.83 -15.70
CA ASN A 54 -4.13 -2.53 -15.56
C ASN A 54 -3.39 -3.66 -14.80
N GLY A 55 -3.72 -4.92 -15.10
CA GLY A 55 -3.05 -6.10 -14.54
C GLY A 55 -3.47 -6.47 -13.11
N GLY A 56 -4.60 -5.95 -12.62
CA GLY A 56 -5.16 -6.28 -11.30
C GLY A 56 -5.57 -7.75 -11.15
N ASN A 57 -5.73 -8.48 -12.25
CA ASN A 57 -5.98 -9.93 -12.23
C ASN A 57 -4.69 -10.75 -11.98
N ASP A 58 -3.51 -10.13 -12.08
CA ASP A 58 -2.20 -10.78 -11.90
C ASP A 58 -1.72 -10.76 -10.42
N VAL A 59 -2.66 -10.74 -9.47
CA VAL A 59 -2.35 -10.73 -8.04
C VAL A 59 -2.16 -12.17 -7.57
N GLU A 60 -0.92 -12.63 -7.64
CA GLU A 60 -0.53 -13.95 -7.14
C GLU A 60 -0.43 -13.96 -5.60
N ILE A 61 -1.50 -14.39 -4.93
CA ILE A 61 -1.55 -14.40 -3.44
C ILE A 61 -0.66 -15.51 -2.85
N SER A 62 -0.37 -16.59 -3.58
CA SER A 62 0.48 -17.70 -3.13
C SER A 62 1.90 -17.27 -2.71
N VAL A 63 2.36 -16.11 -3.18
CA VAL A 63 3.67 -15.55 -2.78
C VAL A 63 3.70 -15.12 -1.32
N LEU A 64 2.54 -14.87 -0.71
CA LEU A 64 2.42 -14.37 0.66
C LEU A 64 2.48 -15.50 1.71
N GLY A 65 2.41 -16.75 1.27
CA GLY A 65 2.42 -17.92 2.13
C GLY A 65 1.63 -19.07 1.53
N LYS A 66 1.84 -20.27 2.08
CA LYS A 66 1.00 -21.43 1.80
C LYS A 66 -0.03 -21.53 2.93
N PHE A 67 -1.27 -21.82 2.56
CA PHE A 67 -2.33 -22.18 3.52
C PHE A 67 -1.98 -23.51 4.20
#